data_AF-A0A915Y037-F1
#
_entry.id   AF-A0A915Y037-F1
#
_cell.length_a   1.000
_cell.length_b   1.000
_cell.length_c   1.000
_cell.angle_alpha   90.00
_cell.angle_beta   90.00
_cell.angle_gamma   90.00
#
_symmetry.space_group_name_H-M   'P 1'
#
loop_
_entity.id
_entity.type
_entity.pdbx_description
1 polymer ?
#
loop_
_entity_poly.entity_id
_entity_poly.type
_entity_poly.pdbx_seq_one_letter_code
_entity_poly.pdbx_strand_id
1 'polypeptide(L)'
;MDFLKRLLRLIVLCMMMALLLAAVPLVVSAERQAQPASRSPAREIAQPKPQAAAAETAAQPAAAVQRFASVPAVPAVPSSRAAGAVQAPAQPVGAQPVVVASLPQDAPAAAIYDVESVPMRRGKWIEIILDEQRLIAWEDGRMVMTTLVSTGAQDTPTIRGVFRIYRKLDAQRMRGRDYDLPDVPYVMYFKGSYAMHGTYWHNNFGRPMSHGCVNIPTGKAAWLYEWAPRGTVVVVR
;
A
#
# COMPACT_ATOMS: atom_id res chain seq x y z
N MET A 1 -30.28 -35.42 58.30
CA MET A 1 -30.02 -36.14 57.02
C MET A 1 -29.55 -35.22 55.89
N ASP A 2 -29.85 -33.92 55.89
CA ASP A 2 -29.45 -33.01 54.80
C ASP A 2 -27.99 -32.56 54.83
N PHE A 3 -27.38 -32.46 56.02
CA PHE A 3 -25.97 -32.10 56.15
C PHE A 3 -25.04 -33.15 55.53
N LEU A 4 -25.32 -34.44 55.77
CA LEU A 4 -24.55 -35.54 55.20
C LEU A 4 -24.68 -35.61 53.67
N LYS A 5 -25.86 -35.31 53.12
CA LYS A 5 -26.08 -35.22 51.67
C LYS A 5 -25.33 -34.05 51.03
N ARG A 6 -25.25 -32.90 51.71
CA ARG A 6 -24.49 -31.74 51.24
C ARG A 6 -22.97 -31.97 51.32
N LEU A 7 -22.50 -32.59 52.41
CA LEU A 7 -21.11 -32.94 52.59
C LEU A 7 -20.64 -33.99 51.55
N LEU A 8 -21.46 -35.02 51.30
CA LEU A 8 -21.17 -36.02 50.28
C LEU A 8 -21.13 -35.41 48.87
N ARG A 9 -22.06 -34.50 48.54
CA ARG A 9 -22.06 -33.78 47.26
C ARG A 9 -20.81 -32.91 47.11
N LEU A 10 -20.36 -32.25 48.18
CA LEU A 10 -19.15 -31.42 48.15
C LEU A 10 -17.88 -32.26 47.97
N ILE A 11 -17.79 -33.41 48.64
CA ILE A 11 -16.66 -34.35 48.49
C ILE A 11 -16.62 -34.91 47.07
N VAL A 12 -17.75 -35.34 46.51
CA VAL A 12 -17.84 -35.84 45.12
C VAL A 12 -17.46 -34.74 44.13
N LEU A 13 -17.93 -33.50 44.34
CA LEU A 13 -17.58 -32.37 43.47
C LEU A 13 -16.07 -32.05 43.52
N CYS A 14 -15.47 -32.05 44.72
CA CYS A 14 -14.03 -31.85 44.89
C CYS A 14 -13.21 -32.98 44.25
N MET A 15 -13.64 -34.24 44.36
CA MET A 15 -12.98 -35.37 43.71
C MET A 15 -13.09 -35.29 42.18
N MET A 16 -14.24 -34.89 41.63
CA MET A 16 -14.38 -34.69 40.18
C MET A 16 -13.54 -33.54 39.64
N MET A 17 -13.43 -32.42 40.39
CA MET A 17 -12.56 -31.30 40.00
C MET A 17 -11.08 -31.68 40.05
N ALA A 18 -10.66 -32.46 41.06
CA ALA A 18 -9.29 -32.97 41.15
C ALA A 18 -8.96 -33.94 40.00
N LEU A 19 -9.93 -34.77 39.56
CA LEU A 19 -9.76 -35.66 38.41
C LEU A 19 -9.65 -34.87 37.08
N LEU A 20 -10.40 -33.77 36.94
CA LEU A 20 -10.35 -32.88 35.77
C LEU A 20 -9.02 -32.13 35.66
N LEU A 21 -8.43 -31.71 36.79
CA LEU A 21 -7.12 -31.01 36.82
C LEU A 21 -5.94 -31.96 36.56
N ALA A 22 -6.06 -33.25 36.88
CA ALA A 22 -5.01 -34.26 36.64
C ALA A 22 -4.99 -34.81 35.19
N ALA A 23 -6.04 -34.57 34.39
CA ALA A 23 -6.15 -35.07 33.02
C ALA A 23 -5.63 -34.12 31.93
N VAL A 24 -5.37 -32.84 32.26
CA VAL A 24 -4.87 -31.84 31.28
C VAL A 24 -3.42 -32.05 30.84
N PRO A 25 -2.45 -32.51 31.67
CA PRO A 25 -1.06 -32.63 31.21
C PRO A 25 -0.77 -33.86 30.33
N LEU A 26 -1.73 -34.77 30.14
CA LEU A 26 -1.55 -35.98 29.30
C LEU A 26 -1.91 -35.76 27.82
N VAL A 27 -2.73 -34.77 27.49
CA VAL A 27 -3.07 -34.47 26.08
C VAL A 27 -1.94 -33.68 25.39
N VAL A 28 -1.16 -32.88 26.14
CA VAL A 28 -0.06 -32.07 25.58
C VAL A 28 1.21 -32.89 25.26
N SER A 29 1.37 -34.10 25.81
CA SER A 29 2.54 -34.96 25.55
C SER A 29 2.35 -35.98 24.41
N ALA A 30 1.11 -36.29 24.02
CA ALA A 30 0.84 -37.27 22.96
C ALA A 30 0.91 -36.68 21.53
N GLU A 31 0.75 -35.37 21.36
CA GLU A 31 0.88 -34.72 20.05
C GLU A 31 2.33 -34.46 19.61
N ARG A 32 3.33 -34.72 20.48
CA ARG A 32 4.75 -34.46 20.17
C ARG A 32 5.47 -35.58 19.40
N GLN A 33 4.78 -36.64 18.96
CA GLN A 33 5.41 -37.80 18.30
C GLN A 33 4.83 -38.21 16.93
N ALA A 34 4.00 -37.37 16.30
CA ALA A 34 3.53 -37.63 14.93
C ALA A 34 3.82 -36.46 13.99
N GLN A 35 5.09 -36.16 13.76
CA GLN A 35 5.50 -35.42 12.57
C GLN A 35 6.59 -36.23 11.85
N PRO A 36 6.31 -36.82 10.68
CA PRO A 36 7.35 -37.47 9.91
C PRO A 36 8.37 -36.42 9.47
N ALA A 37 9.65 -36.72 9.71
CA ALA A 37 10.78 -36.00 9.18
C ALA A 37 10.78 -36.09 7.63
N SER A 38 10.01 -35.22 6.97
CA SER A 38 10.23 -34.89 5.57
C SER A 38 11.28 -33.78 5.50
N ARG A 39 12.55 -34.17 5.58
CA ARG A 39 13.61 -33.38 4.94
C ARG A 39 13.44 -33.54 3.44
N SER A 40 12.51 -32.78 2.85
CA SER A 40 12.69 -32.36 1.47
C SER A 40 13.78 -31.27 1.51
N PRO A 41 14.84 -31.37 0.70
CA PRO A 41 15.77 -30.26 0.59
C PRO A 41 14.95 -29.04 0.15
N ALA A 42 15.18 -27.90 0.80
CA ALA A 42 14.74 -26.63 0.26
C ALA A 42 15.18 -26.61 -1.20
N ARG A 43 14.21 -26.72 -2.12
CA ARG A 43 14.44 -26.41 -3.50
C ARG A 43 14.74 -24.93 -3.47
N GLU A 44 16.04 -24.62 -3.49
CA GLU A 44 16.58 -23.32 -3.77
C GLU A 44 15.77 -22.75 -4.93
N ILE A 45 14.84 -21.85 -4.62
CA ILE A 45 14.21 -21.04 -5.64
C ILE A 45 15.29 -20.02 -5.98
N ALA A 46 16.27 -20.48 -6.76
CA ALA A 46 17.18 -19.63 -7.47
C ALA A 46 16.30 -18.59 -8.15
N GLN A 47 16.45 -17.33 -7.76
CA GLN A 47 15.95 -16.23 -8.55
C GLN A 47 16.44 -16.49 -9.98
N PRO A 48 15.56 -16.57 -10.99
CA PRO A 48 16.03 -16.75 -12.34
C PRO A 48 16.93 -15.54 -12.65
N LYS A 49 18.21 -15.84 -12.85
CA LYS A 49 19.19 -14.93 -13.45
C LYS A 49 18.50 -14.24 -14.64
N PRO A 50 18.59 -12.91 -14.81
CA PRO A 50 17.98 -12.26 -15.96
C PRO A 50 18.57 -12.87 -17.23
N GLN A 51 17.79 -13.73 -17.88
CA GLN A 51 18.09 -14.20 -19.21
C GLN A 51 17.69 -13.04 -20.11
N ALA A 52 18.68 -12.47 -20.79
CA ALA A 52 18.46 -11.50 -21.85
C ALA A 52 17.44 -12.11 -22.82
N ALA A 53 16.21 -11.60 -22.78
CA ALA A 53 15.21 -11.94 -23.78
C ALA A 53 15.71 -11.34 -25.10
N ALA A 54 16.05 -12.25 -26.01
CA ALA A 54 16.37 -11.93 -27.38
C ALA A 54 15.27 -11.06 -27.99
N ALA A 55 15.71 -10.01 -28.68
CA ALA A 55 14.88 -9.18 -29.53
C ALA A 55 14.20 -10.08 -30.57
N GLU A 56 12.88 -10.21 -30.46
CA GLU A 56 12.08 -10.77 -31.55
C GLU A 56 11.77 -9.63 -32.53
N THR A 57 12.35 -9.76 -33.71
CA THR A 57 12.21 -8.86 -34.84
C THR A 57 10.77 -8.88 -35.32
N ALA A 58 10.04 -7.77 -35.14
CA ALA A 58 8.84 -7.47 -35.90
C ALA A 58 9.02 -6.11 -36.56
N ALA A 59 8.99 -6.14 -37.89
CA ALA A 59 9.24 -5.04 -38.80
C ALA A 59 8.30 -3.85 -38.58
N GLN A 60 8.86 -2.65 -38.76
CA GLN A 60 8.09 -1.43 -39.04
C GLN A 60 7.25 -1.59 -40.32
N PRO A 61 6.16 -0.83 -40.44
CA PRO A 61 6.19 0.16 -41.51
C PRO A 61 5.94 1.59 -41.00
N ALA A 62 6.61 2.50 -41.68
CA ALA A 62 6.49 3.94 -41.53
C ALA A 62 5.17 4.48 -42.09
N ALA A 63 4.82 5.68 -41.62
CA ALA A 63 3.94 6.69 -42.21
C ALA A 63 2.42 6.47 -42.14
N ALA A 64 1.78 7.18 -41.20
CA ALA A 64 0.57 7.96 -41.48
C ALA A 64 0.36 8.99 -40.37
N VAL A 65 0.71 10.25 -40.64
CA VAL A 65 0.18 11.42 -39.92
C VAL A 65 -1.31 11.50 -40.26
N GLN A 66 -2.18 11.23 -39.29
CA GLN A 66 -3.60 11.58 -39.42
C GLN A 66 -3.98 12.56 -38.31
N ARG A 67 -4.40 13.74 -38.78
CA ARG A 67 -5.05 14.81 -38.02
C ARG A 67 -6.26 14.24 -37.29
N PHE A 68 -6.32 14.39 -35.97
CA PHE A 68 -7.59 14.24 -35.27
C PHE A 68 -8.45 15.46 -35.56
N ALA A 69 -9.52 15.19 -36.31
CA ALA A 69 -10.63 16.09 -36.56
C ALA A 69 -11.39 16.39 -35.26
N SER A 70 -12.00 17.56 -35.27
CA SER A 70 -12.79 18.22 -34.24
C SER A 70 -13.78 17.31 -33.51
N VAL A 71 -13.78 17.41 -32.17
CA VAL A 71 -14.84 16.87 -31.30
C VAL A 71 -16.14 17.67 -31.53
N PRO A 72 -17.31 17.03 -31.74
CA PRO A 72 -18.57 17.74 -31.84
C PRO A 72 -19.06 18.22 -30.47
N ALA A 73 -19.64 19.42 -30.46
CA ALA A 73 -20.24 20.06 -29.29
C ALA A 73 -21.42 19.24 -28.73
N VAL A 74 -21.46 19.11 -27.40
CA VAL A 74 -22.58 18.55 -26.66
C VAL A 74 -23.73 19.58 -26.65
N PRO A 75 -24.99 19.19 -26.94
CA PRO A 75 -26.11 20.12 -26.94
C PRO A 75 -26.48 20.57 -25.52
N ALA A 76 -26.79 21.86 -25.39
CA ALA A 76 -27.30 22.50 -24.18
C ALA A 76 -28.69 21.95 -23.82
N VAL A 77 -28.87 21.59 -22.54
CA VAL A 77 -30.17 21.22 -21.96
C VAL A 77 -30.92 22.51 -21.57
N PRO A 78 -32.22 22.65 -21.89
CA PRO A 78 -32.96 23.89 -21.63
C PRO A 78 -33.27 24.10 -20.15
N SER A 79 -33.22 25.37 -19.76
CA SER A 79 -33.67 25.90 -18.48
C SER A 79 -35.21 25.91 -18.42
N SER A 80 -35.80 25.30 -17.39
CA SER A 80 -37.17 25.59 -16.98
C SER A 80 -37.24 25.88 -15.49
N ARG A 81 -37.61 27.11 -15.17
CA ARG A 81 -37.95 27.63 -13.85
C ARG A 81 -39.43 27.32 -13.57
N ALA A 82 -39.72 26.65 -12.47
CA ALA A 82 -41.01 26.76 -11.79
C ALA A 82 -40.81 26.53 -10.28
N ALA A 83 -41.32 27.48 -9.50
CA ALA A 83 -41.20 27.56 -8.06
C ALA A 83 -42.14 26.56 -7.36
N GLY A 84 -41.63 25.94 -6.30
CA GLY A 84 -42.40 25.19 -5.30
C GLY A 84 -41.60 25.14 -4.01
N ALA A 85 -42.10 25.77 -2.96
CA ALA A 85 -41.47 25.84 -1.66
C ALA A 85 -41.32 24.45 -1.05
N VAL A 86 -40.07 24.03 -0.76
CA VAL A 86 -39.78 22.89 0.09
C VAL A 86 -38.86 23.36 1.20
N GLN A 87 -39.33 23.17 2.42
CA GLN A 87 -38.66 23.47 3.68
C GLN A 87 -37.22 22.95 3.70
N ALA A 88 -36.30 23.82 4.10
CA ALA A 88 -34.90 23.46 4.35
C ALA A 88 -34.82 22.45 5.51
N PRO A 89 -34.14 21.29 5.36
CA PRO A 89 -33.75 20.50 6.50
C PRO A 89 -32.60 21.19 7.23
N ALA A 90 -32.68 21.13 8.57
CA ALA A 90 -31.75 21.72 9.50
C ALA A 90 -30.30 21.30 9.24
N GLN A 91 -29.41 22.30 9.33
CA GLN A 91 -27.96 22.14 9.35
C GLN A 91 -27.55 21.13 10.44
N PRO A 92 -26.68 20.14 10.16
CA PRO A 92 -25.97 19.48 11.25
C PRO A 92 -24.97 20.48 11.84
N VAL A 93 -25.26 20.87 13.08
CA VAL A 93 -24.35 21.55 13.99
C VAL A 93 -23.05 20.73 14.09
N GLY A 94 -21.90 21.33 13.77
CA GLY A 94 -20.60 20.78 14.17
C GLY A 94 -19.47 20.71 13.13
N ALA A 95 -19.59 21.31 11.93
CA ALA A 95 -18.45 21.39 11.02
C ALA A 95 -17.50 22.52 11.44
N GLN A 96 -16.55 22.23 12.32
CA GLN A 96 -15.39 23.10 12.56
C GLN A 96 -14.69 23.36 11.22
N PRO A 97 -14.29 24.61 10.89
CA PRO A 97 -13.49 24.88 9.70
C PRO A 97 -12.11 24.23 9.89
N VAL A 98 -11.89 23.09 9.26
CA VAL A 98 -10.56 22.45 9.22
C VAL A 98 -9.64 23.39 8.43
N VAL A 99 -8.77 24.08 9.16
CA VAL A 99 -7.71 24.93 8.62
C VAL A 99 -6.94 24.09 7.62
N VAL A 100 -6.99 24.47 6.35
CA VAL A 100 -6.17 23.88 5.29
C VAL A 100 -4.75 24.31 5.63
N ALA A 101 -4.01 23.46 6.33
CA ALA A 101 -2.57 23.62 6.47
C ALA A 101 -1.98 23.40 5.07
N SER A 102 -1.90 24.47 4.28
CA SER A 102 -1.02 24.53 3.13
C SER A 102 0.39 24.29 3.66
N LEU A 103 0.87 23.05 3.51
CA LEU A 103 2.25 22.69 3.82
C LEU A 103 3.15 23.67 3.06
N PRO A 104 4.00 24.47 3.74
CA PRO A 104 4.83 25.44 3.07
C PRO A 104 5.62 24.77 1.95
N GLN A 105 5.55 25.35 0.74
CA GLN A 105 6.27 24.82 -0.43
C GLN A 105 7.79 24.83 -0.20
N ASP A 106 8.26 25.73 0.68
CA ASP A 106 9.66 25.91 1.04
C ASP A 106 10.06 25.23 2.36
N ALA A 107 9.18 24.39 2.94
CA ALA A 107 9.54 23.64 4.14
C ALA A 107 10.69 22.67 3.82
N PRO A 108 11.77 22.63 4.64
CA PRO A 108 12.86 21.68 4.43
C PRO A 108 12.30 20.24 4.44
N ALA A 109 12.87 19.38 3.59
CA ALA A 109 12.47 17.99 3.33
C ALA A 109 12.54 17.02 4.54
N ALA A 110 12.47 17.54 5.77
CA ALA A 110 12.66 16.82 7.02
C ALA A 110 11.64 17.17 8.12
N ALA A 111 10.63 18.01 7.87
CA ALA A 111 9.52 18.13 8.81
C ALA A 111 8.73 16.81 8.81
N ILE A 112 8.97 15.97 9.82
CA ILE A 112 8.17 14.76 10.07
C ILE A 112 6.82 15.25 10.59
N TYR A 113 5.86 15.42 9.69
CA TYR A 113 4.48 15.69 10.07
C TYR A 113 3.86 14.41 10.63
N ASP A 114 2.98 14.56 11.63
CA ASP A 114 2.13 13.48 12.09
C ASP A 114 1.31 12.95 10.91
N VAL A 115 1.63 11.74 10.49
CA VAL A 115 1.06 11.04 9.32
C VAL A 115 -0.46 10.87 9.44
N GLU A 116 -1.02 10.87 10.64
CA GLU A 116 -2.46 10.75 10.87
C GLU A 116 -3.21 12.06 10.62
N SER A 117 -2.51 13.20 10.65
CA SER A 117 -3.10 14.54 10.62
C SER A 117 -3.21 15.18 9.23
N VAL A 118 -2.86 14.47 8.14
CA VAL A 118 -2.68 15.07 6.80
C VAL A 118 -3.78 14.67 5.79
N PRO A 119 -5.05 15.09 5.94
CA PRO A 119 -5.96 15.12 4.81
C PRO A 119 -5.71 16.41 4.02
N MET A 120 -4.81 16.37 3.04
CA MET A 120 -4.61 17.49 2.11
C MET A 120 -5.84 17.61 1.20
N ARG A 121 -6.69 18.59 1.49
CA ARG A 121 -7.93 18.86 0.75
C ARG A 121 -7.72 19.49 -0.63
N ARG A 122 -6.53 20.03 -0.90
CA ARG A 122 -6.18 20.71 -2.16
C ARG A 122 -4.80 20.28 -2.64
N GLY A 123 -4.64 20.28 -3.96
CA GLY A 123 -3.40 19.90 -4.64
C GLY A 123 -3.22 18.39 -4.76
N LYS A 124 -2.04 18.02 -5.28
CA LYS A 124 -1.63 16.64 -5.52
C LYS A 124 -0.79 16.09 -4.38
N TRP A 125 -1.12 14.91 -3.90
CA TRP A 125 -0.31 14.19 -2.91
C TRP A 125 -0.46 12.68 -3.06
N ILE A 126 0.48 11.95 -2.47
CA ILE A 126 0.57 10.50 -2.55
C ILE A 126 0.54 9.94 -1.13
N GLU A 127 -0.26 8.91 -0.93
CA GLU A 127 -0.34 8.15 0.31
C GLU A 127 0.19 6.73 0.06
N ILE A 128 1.08 6.26 0.91
CA ILE A 128 1.57 4.88 0.92
C ILE A 128 1.21 4.29 2.28
N ILE A 129 0.42 3.22 2.24
CA ILE A 129 -0.08 2.51 3.42
C ILE A 129 0.67 1.19 3.50
N LEU A 130 1.61 1.08 4.43
CA LEU A 130 2.50 -0.06 4.60
C LEU A 130 1.72 -1.31 5.01
N ASP A 131 0.76 -1.18 5.92
CA ASP A 131 0.01 -2.34 6.43
C ASP A 131 -0.92 -2.94 5.36
N GLU A 132 -1.39 -2.12 4.43
CA GLU A 132 -2.24 -2.54 3.31
C GLU A 132 -1.46 -2.80 2.01
N GLN A 133 -0.16 -2.49 2.01
CA GLN A 133 0.69 -2.52 0.81
C GLN A 133 0.03 -1.82 -0.38
N ARG A 134 -0.43 -0.58 -0.13
CA ARG A 134 -1.22 0.21 -1.07
C ARG A 134 -0.63 1.58 -1.28
N LEU A 135 -0.66 2.05 -2.53
CA LEU A 135 -0.41 3.44 -2.89
C LEU A 135 -1.71 4.06 -3.39
N ILE A 136 -1.97 5.28 -2.95
CA ILE A 136 -3.11 6.11 -3.35
C ILE A 136 -2.59 7.47 -3.82
N ALA A 137 -3.02 7.90 -5.00
CA ALA A 137 -2.79 9.24 -5.49
C ALA A 137 -4.06 10.07 -5.31
N TRP A 138 -3.90 11.25 -4.71
CA TRP A 138 -4.97 12.16 -4.36
C TRP A 138 -4.80 13.49 -5.09
N GLU A 139 -5.90 14.03 -5.60
CA GLU A 139 -5.97 15.34 -6.23
C GLU A 139 -7.21 16.07 -5.73
N ASP A 140 -7.01 17.22 -5.07
CA ASP A 140 -8.09 18.06 -4.56
C ASP A 140 -9.14 17.30 -3.72
N GLY A 141 -8.62 16.43 -2.83
CA GLY A 141 -9.44 15.61 -1.93
C GLY A 141 -10.13 14.42 -2.61
N ARG A 142 -9.86 14.16 -3.89
CA ARG A 142 -10.39 13.01 -4.64
C ARG A 142 -9.30 11.98 -4.89
N MET A 143 -9.62 10.72 -4.70
CA MET A 143 -8.76 9.62 -5.11
C MET A 143 -8.78 9.52 -6.64
N VAL A 144 -7.61 9.70 -7.27
CA VAL A 144 -7.47 9.65 -8.74
C VAL A 144 -6.80 8.37 -9.22
N MET A 145 -6.04 7.69 -8.35
CA MET A 145 -5.46 6.38 -8.64
C MET A 145 -5.21 5.61 -7.34
N THR A 146 -5.39 4.28 -7.39
CA THR A 146 -4.86 3.37 -6.37
C THR A 146 -4.24 2.14 -7.03
N THR A 147 -3.23 1.59 -6.38
CA THR A 147 -2.59 0.34 -6.79
C THR A 147 -2.02 -0.39 -5.57
N LEU A 148 -1.95 -1.72 -5.66
CA LEU A 148 -1.08 -2.49 -4.78
C LEU A 148 0.39 -2.15 -5.08
N VAL A 149 1.22 -2.20 -4.05
CA VAL A 149 2.67 -1.98 -4.12
C VAL A 149 3.41 -3.06 -3.32
N SER A 150 4.73 -3.10 -3.45
CA SER A 150 5.59 -3.85 -2.55
C SER A 150 6.62 -2.92 -1.93
N THR A 151 6.53 -2.71 -0.62
CA THR A 151 7.44 -1.81 0.12
C THR A 151 8.62 -2.59 0.68
N GLY A 152 9.43 -1.92 1.50
CA GLY A 152 10.58 -2.49 2.17
C GLY A 152 10.23 -3.71 3.02
N ALA A 153 11.02 -4.77 2.91
CA ALA A 153 10.91 -5.96 3.75
C ALA A 153 11.25 -5.64 5.22
N GLN A 154 11.00 -6.58 6.13
CA GLN A 154 11.23 -6.40 7.57
C GLN A 154 12.65 -5.91 7.90
N ASP A 155 13.67 -6.46 7.24
CA ASP A 155 15.08 -6.10 7.49
C ASP A 155 15.51 -4.82 6.75
N THR A 156 14.70 -4.35 5.81
CA THR A 156 14.97 -3.13 5.02
C THR A 156 13.68 -2.30 4.85
N PRO A 157 13.10 -1.82 5.96
CA PRO A 157 11.76 -1.25 5.96
C PRO A 157 11.73 0.07 5.19
N THR A 158 10.59 0.34 4.54
CA THR A 158 10.28 1.69 4.06
C THR A 158 10.00 2.58 5.25
N ILE A 159 10.64 3.74 5.29
CA ILE A 159 10.49 4.70 6.38
C ILE A 159 9.11 5.37 6.36
N ARG A 160 8.50 5.49 7.55
CA ARG A 160 7.27 6.26 7.77
C ARG A 160 7.56 7.76 7.85
N GLY A 161 6.58 8.59 7.54
CA GLY A 161 6.67 10.04 7.66
C GLY A 161 6.09 10.77 6.44
N VAL A 162 6.32 12.08 6.41
CA VAL A 162 5.86 12.96 5.34
C VAL A 162 7.05 13.55 4.62
N PHE A 163 7.05 13.40 3.30
CA PHE A 163 8.16 13.72 2.41
C PHE A 163 7.68 14.47 1.18
N ARG A 164 8.60 14.80 0.28
CA ARG A 164 8.30 15.38 -1.03
C ARG A 164 9.16 14.72 -2.10
N ILE A 165 8.59 14.52 -3.29
CA ILE A 165 9.37 14.08 -4.44
C ILE A 165 10.43 15.13 -4.75
N TYR A 166 11.70 14.82 -4.53
CA TYR A 166 12.79 15.79 -4.73
C TYR A 166 13.54 15.56 -6.05
N ARG A 167 13.51 14.34 -6.60
CA ARG A 167 14.18 13.98 -7.85
C ARG A 167 13.37 12.94 -8.63
N LYS A 168 13.36 13.08 -9.96
CA LYS A 168 12.72 12.17 -10.90
C LYS A 168 13.73 11.74 -11.98
N LEU A 169 13.69 10.48 -12.38
CA LEU A 169 14.52 9.93 -13.47
C LEU A 169 13.68 8.93 -14.27
N ASP A 170 13.81 8.99 -15.60
CA ASP A 170 13.07 8.09 -16.48
C ASP A 170 13.52 6.64 -16.31
N ALA A 171 14.83 6.43 -16.11
CA ALA A 171 15.40 5.13 -15.76
C ALA A 171 16.67 5.28 -14.92
N GLN A 172 16.96 4.30 -14.06
CA GLN A 172 18.22 4.20 -13.34
C GLN A 172 18.58 2.73 -13.06
N ARG A 173 19.87 2.39 -13.22
CA ARG A 173 20.40 1.13 -12.68
C ARG A 173 20.45 1.16 -11.15
N MET A 174 19.78 0.22 -10.50
CA MET A 174 19.76 0.10 -9.04
C MET A 174 20.50 -1.16 -8.60
N ARG A 175 21.45 -1.01 -7.68
CA ARG A 175 22.36 -2.08 -7.23
C ARG A 175 22.45 -2.10 -5.71
N GLY A 176 22.40 -3.30 -5.15
CA GLY A 176 22.66 -3.58 -3.74
C GLY A 176 23.62 -4.76 -3.58
N ARG A 177 23.69 -5.31 -2.36
CA ARG A 177 24.57 -6.45 -2.06
C ARG A 177 24.14 -7.72 -2.82
N ASP A 178 22.85 -7.88 -3.02
CA ASP A 178 22.17 -9.10 -3.47
C ASP A 178 21.29 -8.86 -4.71
N TYR A 179 21.29 -7.66 -5.28
CA TYR A 179 20.54 -7.35 -6.49
C TYR A 179 21.28 -6.38 -7.42
N ASP A 180 21.02 -6.53 -8.71
CA ASP A 180 21.52 -5.65 -9.76
C ASP A 180 20.46 -5.52 -10.87
N LEU A 181 19.74 -4.41 -10.85
CA LEU A 181 18.57 -4.15 -11.69
C LEU A 181 18.90 -3.03 -12.68
N PRO A 182 19.17 -3.34 -13.96
CA PRO A 182 19.34 -2.32 -14.99
C PRO A 182 18.02 -1.60 -15.28
N ASP A 183 18.12 -0.33 -15.65
CA ASP A 183 17.03 0.43 -16.28
C ASP A 183 15.69 0.41 -15.51
N VAL A 184 15.74 0.50 -14.17
CA VAL A 184 14.54 0.61 -13.34
C VAL A 184 13.81 1.90 -13.71
N PRO A 185 12.56 1.82 -14.21
CA PRO A 185 11.92 2.97 -14.83
C PRO A 185 11.13 3.83 -13.83
N TYR A 186 10.83 5.07 -14.23
CA TYR A 186 9.90 5.99 -13.53
C TYR A 186 10.29 6.26 -12.07
N VAL A 187 11.57 6.50 -11.82
CA VAL A 187 12.11 6.64 -10.46
C VAL A 187 11.75 8.00 -9.89
N MET A 188 11.08 8.01 -8.74
CA MET A 188 10.68 9.20 -8.00
C MET A 188 11.22 9.12 -6.57
N TYR A 189 12.34 9.79 -6.31
CA TYR A 189 12.95 9.85 -4.99
C TYR A 189 12.21 10.82 -4.07
N PHE A 190 11.92 10.38 -2.84
CA PHE A 190 11.23 11.19 -1.84
C PHE A 190 12.05 11.40 -0.55
N LYS A 191 13.03 10.54 -0.25
CA LYS A 191 13.96 10.73 0.88
C LYS A 191 15.25 9.95 0.66
N GLY A 192 16.42 10.59 0.64
CA GLY A 192 17.70 9.86 0.49
C GLY A 192 17.64 8.85 -0.68
N SER A 193 17.95 7.58 -0.43
CA SER A 193 17.83 6.49 -1.41
C SER A 193 16.43 5.87 -1.55
N TYR A 194 15.43 6.31 -0.79
CA TYR A 194 14.06 5.83 -0.87
C TYR A 194 13.34 6.46 -2.07
N ALA A 195 12.83 5.59 -2.95
CA ALA A 195 12.13 5.97 -4.16
C ALA A 195 10.87 5.12 -4.41
N MET A 196 9.90 5.72 -5.08
CA MET A 196 8.84 5.01 -5.81
C MET A 196 9.34 4.75 -7.23
N HIS A 197 9.12 3.56 -7.78
CA HIS A 197 9.55 3.26 -9.16
C HIS A 197 8.76 2.10 -9.78
N GLY A 198 8.83 1.99 -11.12
CA GLY A 198 8.30 0.85 -11.86
C GLY A 198 9.10 -0.42 -11.58
N THR A 199 8.42 -1.56 -11.53
CA THR A 199 9.01 -2.83 -11.12
C THR A 199 8.66 -3.92 -12.14
N TYR A 200 9.70 -4.42 -12.84
CA TYR A 200 9.55 -5.43 -13.90
C TYR A 200 9.94 -6.85 -13.45
N TRP A 201 10.66 -6.99 -12.34
CA TRP A 201 11.25 -8.27 -11.91
C TRP A 201 10.32 -9.13 -11.04
N HIS A 202 9.18 -8.59 -10.61
CA HIS A 202 8.15 -9.34 -9.88
C HIS A 202 6.76 -8.75 -10.11
N ASN A 203 5.72 -9.51 -9.73
CA ASN A 203 4.31 -9.12 -9.86
C ASN A 203 3.46 -9.37 -8.60
N ASN A 204 4.05 -9.85 -7.51
CA ASN A 204 3.34 -10.17 -6.26
C ASN A 204 3.17 -8.94 -5.36
N PHE A 205 2.65 -7.86 -5.94
CA PHE A 205 2.25 -6.65 -5.25
C PHE A 205 1.22 -6.95 -4.16
N GLY A 206 1.26 -6.20 -3.05
CA GLY A 206 0.51 -6.51 -1.84
C GLY A 206 1.35 -7.22 -0.76
N ARG A 207 2.66 -7.42 -1.01
CA ARG A 207 3.60 -8.03 -0.06
C ARG A 207 4.90 -7.23 0.01
N PRO A 208 5.47 -6.96 1.20
CA PRO A 208 6.78 -6.33 1.31
C PRO A 208 7.89 -7.19 0.70
N MET A 209 8.81 -6.59 -0.05
CA MET A 209 9.89 -7.29 -0.77
C MET A 209 11.12 -6.45 -1.09
N SER A 210 11.03 -5.13 -1.02
CA SER A 210 12.11 -4.27 -1.50
C SER A 210 13.16 -4.03 -0.41
N HIS A 211 14.25 -3.34 -0.81
CA HIS A 211 15.26 -2.80 0.10
C HIS A 211 14.93 -1.38 0.61
N GLY A 212 13.64 -1.09 0.79
CA GLY A 212 13.12 0.18 1.28
C GLY A 212 12.35 1.01 0.24
N CYS A 213 12.61 0.80 -1.05
CA CYS A 213 11.85 1.45 -2.13
C CYS A 213 10.38 0.98 -2.18
N VAL A 214 9.54 1.73 -2.87
CA VAL A 214 8.15 1.34 -3.14
C VAL A 214 8.07 0.84 -4.57
N ASN A 215 7.92 -0.47 -4.71
CA ASN A 215 7.76 -1.14 -6.01
C ASN A 215 6.32 -0.99 -6.49
N ILE A 216 6.15 -0.40 -7.67
CA ILE A 216 4.85 -0.12 -8.27
C ILE A 216 4.74 -0.91 -9.59
N PRO A 217 3.57 -1.46 -9.94
CA PRO A 217 3.35 -2.01 -11.28
C PRO A 217 3.75 -0.98 -12.35
N THR A 218 4.59 -1.35 -13.30
CA THR A 218 5.27 -0.39 -14.19
C THR A 218 4.31 0.56 -14.91
N GLY A 219 3.15 0.10 -15.37
CA GLY A 219 2.14 0.98 -15.97
C GLY A 219 1.54 2.00 -15.00
N LYS A 220 1.35 1.64 -13.73
CA LYS A 220 0.91 2.56 -12.66
C LYS A 220 2.02 3.52 -12.27
N ALA A 221 3.28 3.08 -12.28
CA ALA A 221 4.44 3.92 -12.04
C ALA A 221 4.60 4.99 -13.14
N ALA A 222 4.42 4.62 -14.41
CA ALA A 222 4.42 5.54 -15.54
C ALA A 222 3.36 6.63 -15.38
N TRP A 223 2.12 6.23 -15.08
CA TRP A 223 1.03 7.17 -14.83
C TRP A 223 1.36 8.11 -13.66
N LEU A 224 1.84 7.57 -12.55
CA LEU A 224 2.16 8.35 -11.36
C LEU A 224 3.31 9.32 -11.62
N TYR A 225 4.30 8.89 -12.40
CA TYR A 225 5.43 9.71 -12.82
C TYR A 225 4.95 10.91 -13.63
N GLU A 226 4.11 10.73 -14.65
CA GLU A 226 3.59 11.86 -15.41
C GLU A 226 2.69 12.79 -14.58
N TRP A 227 1.85 12.20 -13.71
CA TRP A 227 0.88 12.97 -12.93
C TRP A 227 1.52 13.78 -11.79
N ALA A 228 2.59 13.28 -11.17
CA ALA A 228 3.24 13.89 -10.00
C ALA A 228 4.45 14.75 -10.39
N PRO A 229 4.38 16.10 -10.27
CA PRO A 229 5.56 16.94 -10.38
C PRO A 229 6.52 16.76 -9.19
N ARG A 230 7.76 17.27 -9.34
CA ARG A 230 8.64 17.46 -8.17
C ARG A 230 7.96 18.36 -7.15
N GLY A 231 8.14 18.08 -5.87
CA GLY A 231 7.49 18.78 -4.75
C GLY A 231 6.18 18.14 -4.29
N THR A 232 5.57 17.22 -5.06
CA THR A 232 4.40 16.44 -4.63
C THR A 232 4.68 15.78 -3.29
N VAL A 233 3.74 15.95 -2.35
CA VAL A 233 3.84 15.41 -0.99
C VAL A 233 3.65 13.89 -1.03
N VAL A 234 4.45 13.18 -0.25
CA VAL A 234 4.40 11.73 -0.09
C VAL A 234 4.25 11.42 1.39
N VAL A 235 3.12 10.84 1.78
CA VAL A 235 2.80 10.42 3.15
C VAL A 235 2.98 8.91 3.21
N VAL A 236 3.85 8.41 4.09
CA VAL A 236 4.08 6.98 4.31
C VAL A 236 3.66 6.62 5.73
N ARG A 237 2.66 5.74 5.85
CA ARG A 237 2.05 5.33 7.12
C ARG A 237 1.69 3.85 7.15
#